data_AF-A0AAU9YTB3-F1
#
_entry.id   AF-A0AAU9YTB3-F1
#
_cell.length_a   1.000
_cell.length_b   1.000
_cell.length_c   1.000
_cell.angle_alpha   90.00
_cell.angle_beta   90.00
_cell.angle_gamma   90.00
#
_symmetry.space_group_name_H-M   'P 1'
#
loop_
_entity.id
_entity.type
_entity.pdbx_description
1 polymer ?
#
loop_
_entity_poly.entity_id
_entity_poly.type
_entity_poly.pdbx_seq_one_letter_code
_entity_poly.pdbx_strand_id
1 'polypeptide(L)'
;MQTQRDNPSLRWPLLLLLLGLVLPLATSKTFSSREVLLRAVDDYNQQSLDTNLYRFLDMDSQPPWDEDPDTPKYVNFRVKETVCEKAIYQIPEQCNFKEHGIVKRCVGTVILNQDTESFDIDCQGPGTQPQPVNKVSRIAEFFRRGGQKIGEKFKKIGQKIEDYFQKNAPQAEN
;
A
#
# COMPACT_ATOMS: atom_id res chain seq x y z
N MET A 1 -71.08 8.00 21.81
CA MET A 1 -70.37 7.40 20.67
C MET A 1 -69.57 8.49 19.99
N GLN A 2 -68.25 8.49 20.12
CA GLN A 2 -67.36 9.33 19.32
C GLN A 2 -66.20 8.45 18.87
N THR A 3 -66.26 8.11 17.59
CA THR A 3 -65.33 7.26 16.86
C THR A 3 -64.02 7.99 16.65
N GLN A 4 -62.94 7.46 17.21
CA GLN A 4 -61.58 7.89 16.93
C GLN A 4 -61.24 7.47 15.51
N ARG A 5 -61.05 8.45 14.63
CA ARG A 5 -60.75 8.25 13.21
C ARG A 5 -59.24 8.13 13.06
N ASP A 6 -58.75 6.90 13.06
CA ASP A 6 -57.34 6.63 12.77
C ASP A 6 -57.01 7.07 11.34
N ASN A 7 -56.11 8.03 11.24
CA ASN A 7 -55.67 8.62 9.98
C ASN A 7 -54.51 7.77 9.41
N PRO A 8 -54.70 7.01 8.31
CA PRO A 8 -53.70 6.06 7.82
C PRO A 8 -52.55 6.71 7.03
N SER A 9 -52.58 8.04 6.85
CA SER A 9 -51.67 8.79 5.98
C SER A 9 -50.22 8.86 6.49
N LEU A 10 -49.97 8.82 7.80
CA LEU A 10 -48.61 8.97 8.36
C LEU A 10 -47.80 7.66 8.40
N ARG A 11 -48.39 6.50 8.12
CA ARG A 11 -47.68 5.21 8.25
C ARG A 11 -46.64 4.97 7.14
N TRP A 12 -46.90 5.45 5.94
CA TRP A 12 -46.01 5.26 4.78
C TRP A 12 -44.72 6.12 4.86
N PRO A 13 -44.77 7.43 5.16
CA PRO A 13 -43.54 8.22 5.26
C PRO A 13 -42.65 7.77 6.44
N LEU A 14 -43.22 7.21 7.50
CA LEU A 14 -42.47 6.66 8.63
C LEU A 14 -41.68 5.39 8.24
N LEU A 15 -42.27 4.53 7.40
CA LEU A 15 -41.61 3.34 6.85
C LEU A 15 -40.44 3.68 5.92
N LEU A 16 -40.56 4.75 5.12
CA LEU A 16 -39.47 5.22 4.24
C LEU A 16 -38.31 5.84 5.03
N LEU A 17 -38.60 6.54 6.13
CA LEU A 17 -37.60 7.06 7.07
C LEU A 17 -36.79 5.95 7.76
N LEU A 18 -37.43 4.81 8.06
CA LEU A 18 -36.75 3.64 8.63
C LEU A 18 -35.90 2.87 7.59
N LEU A 19 -36.28 2.89 6.31
CA LEU A 19 -35.52 2.23 5.24
C LEU A 19 -34.27 3.00 4.78
N GLY A 20 -34.22 4.31 5.02
CA GLY A 20 -33.09 5.17 4.64
C GLY A 20 -31.87 5.11 5.57
N LEU A 21 -31.96 4.40 6.70
CA LEU A 21 -30.91 4.36 7.72
C LEU A 21 -30.01 3.11 7.65
N VAL A 22 -29.81 2.55 6.45
CA VAL A 22 -28.71 1.60 6.23
C VAL A 22 -27.54 2.39 5.65
N LEU A 23 -26.87 3.17 6.51
CA LEU A 23 -25.53 3.64 6.16
C LEU A 23 -24.63 2.40 6.04
N PRO A 24 -24.01 2.12 4.88
CA PRO A 24 -22.90 1.19 4.88
C PRO A 24 -21.84 1.81 5.80
N LEU A 25 -21.59 1.16 6.94
CA LEU A 25 -20.41 1.48 7.74
C LEU A 25 -19.22 1.33 6.79
N ALA A 26 -18.52 2.42 6.53
CA ALA A 26 -17.24 2.38 5.85
C ALA A 26 -16.29 1.61 6.77
N THR A 27 -16.15 0.31 6.53
CA THR A 27 -15.21 -0.53 7.25
C THR A 27 -13.84 -0.22 6.70
N SER A 28 -13.00 0.45 7.49
CA SER A 28 -11.58 0.52 7.14
C SER A 28 -10.97 -0.86 7.21
N LYS A 29 -10.54 -1.36 6.05
CA LYS A 29 -9.83 -2.63 5.97
C LYS A 29 -8.40 -2.41 6.46
N THR A 30 -8.14 -2.74 7.72
CA THR A 30 -6.78 -2.77 8.27
C THR A 30 -6.14 -4.09 7.87
N PHE A 31 -5.13 -4.04 7.00
CA PHE A 31 -4.31 -5.22 6.72
C PHE A 31 -3.30 -5.42 7.84
N SER A 32 -3.13 -6.65 8.30
CA SER A 32 -2.05 -6.98 9.22
C SER A 32 -0.70 -6.87 8.49
N SER A 33 0.35 -6.47 9.19
CA SER A 33 1.70 -6.32 8.64
C SER A 33 2.19 -7.58 7.92
N ARG A 34 1.77 -8.76 8.38
CA ARG A 34 2.10 -10.03 7.73
C ARG A 34 1.41 -10.18 6.38
N GLU A 35 0.12 -9.86 6.28
CA GLU A 35 -0.61 -9.93 5.00
C GLU A 35 -0.02 -8.98 3.96
N VAL A 36 0.44 -7.80 4.37
CA VAL A 36 1.15 -6.85 3.51
C VAL A 36 2.40 -7.47 2.89
N LEU A 37 3.22 -8.11 3.73
CA LEU A 37 4.48 -8.73 3.32
C LEU A 37 4.24 -9.92 2.41
N LEU A 38 3.22 -10.74 2.68
CA LEU A 38 2.89 -11.86 1.80
C LEU A 38 2.50 -11.39 0.39
N ARG A 39 1.70 -10.33 0.28
CA ARG A 39 1.37 -9.75 -1.04
C ARG A 39 2.57 -9.14 -1.74
N ALA A 40 3.45 -8.49 -0.99
CA ALA A 40 4.72 -8.00 -1.52
C ALA A 40 5.60 -9.15 -2.07
N VAL A 41 5.61 -10.29 -1.40
CA VAL A 41 6.29 -11.51 -1.89
C VAL A 41 5.62 -12.04 -3.16
N ASP A 42 4.29 -12.04 -3.21
CA ASP A 42 3.55 -12.45 -4.41
C ASP A 42 3.85 -11.54 -5.60
N ASP A 43 3.83 -10.21 -5.42
CA ASP A 43 4.18 -9.22 -6.45
C ASP A 43 5.63 -9.39 -6.94
N TYR A 44 6.56 -9.64 -6.01
CA TYR A 44 7.94 -9.97 -6.37
C TYR A 44 8.03 -11.22 -7.25
N ASN A 45 7.36 -12.31 -6.87
CA ASN A 45 7.39 -13.55 -7.65
C ASN A 45 6.81 -13.35 -9.06
N GLN A 46 5.74 -12.57 -9.19
CA GLN A 46 5.13 -12.23 -10.48
C GLN A 46 6.08 -11.45 -11.40
N GLN A 47 6.85 -10.51 -10.86
CA GLN A 47 7.72 -9.62 -11.63
C GLN A 47 9.15 -10.15 -11.82
N SER A 48 9.60 -11.06 -10.94
CA SER A 48 10.95 -11.61 -11.04
C SER A 48 11.10 -12.50 -12.28
N LEU A 49 12.32 -12.58 -12.80
CA LEU A 49 12.70 -13.54 -13.84
C LEU A 49 13.17 -14.89 -13.25
N ASP A 50 13.17 -15.03 -11.93
CA ASP A 50 13.53 -16.29 -11.27
C ASP A 50 12.62 -17.44 -11.70
N THR A 51 13.19 -18.64 -11.81
CA THR A 51 12.47 -19.87 -12.18
C THR A 51 11.69 -20.47 -11.01
N ASN A 52 12.26 -20.43 -9.81
CA ASN A 52 11.64 -20.94 -8.59
C ASN A 52 10.85 -19.85 -7.86
N LEU A 53 9.82 -20.25 -7.13
CA LEU A 53 9.14 -19.38 -6.19
C LEU A 53 10.06 -19.02 -5.03
N TYR A 54 9.94 -17.80 -4.58
CA TYR A 54 10.51 -17.30 -3.34
C TYR A 54 9.41 -17.16 -2.30
N ARG A 55 9.71 -17.60 -1.08
CA ARG A 55 8.80 -17.52 0.06
C ARG A 55 9.36 -16.55 1.10
N PHE A 56 8.48 -15.86 1.82
CA PHE A 56 8.85 -15.06 2.97
C PHE A 56 9.67 -15.88 3.96
N LEU A 57 10.87 -15.40 4.32
CA LEU A 57 11.74 -16.06 5.28
C LEU A 57 11.59 -15.43 6.66
N ASP A 58 11.96 -14.16 6.78
CA ASP A 58 11.91 -13.39 8.03
C ASP A 58 12.04 -11.88 7.75
N MET A 59 11.96 -11.09 8.81
CA MET A 59 12.13 -9.64 8.80
C MET A 59 12.78 -9.20 10.11
N ASP A 60 13.71 -8.24 10.04
CA ASP A 60 14.50 -7.78 11.19
C ASP A 60 13.65 -6.98 12.20
N SER A 61 12.67 -6.21 11.73
CA SER A 61 11.69 -5.52 12.57
C SER A 61 10.43 -5.15 11.79
N GLN A 62 9.28 -5.20 12.46
CA GLN A 62 8.02 -4.77 11.88
C GLN A 62 7.93 -3.24 11.98
N PRO A 63 7.70 -2.52 10.86
CA PRO A 63 7.46 -1.08 10.92
C PRO A 63 6.28 -0.77 11.85
N PRO A 64 6.21 0.40 12.49
CA PRO A 64 4.96 0.86 13.07
C PRO A 64 3.96 1.12 11.93
N TRP A 65 2.94 0.28 11.82
CA TRP A 65 1.91 0.36 10.77
C TRP A 65 0.69 1.19 11.17
N ASP A 66 0.68 1.74 12.39
CA ASP A 66 -0.45 2.44 13.01
C ASP A 66 -0.69 3.88 12.49
N GLU A 67 -0.04 4.25 11.40
CA GLU A 67 -0.24 5.55 10.76
C GLU A 67 -0.96 5.36 9.42
N ASP A 68 -1.81 6.33 9.06
CA ASP A 68 -2.49 6.54 7.77
C ASP A 68 -2.27 5.45 6.68
N PRO A 69 -3.33 4.72 6.25
CA PRO A 69 -3.23 3.69 5.21
C PRO A 69 -2.79 4.22 3.84
N ASP A 70 -2.98 5.52 3.58
CA ASP A 70 -2.54 6.17 2.34
C ASP A 70 -1.05 6.54 2.37
N THR A 71 -0.39 6.42 3.52
CA THR A 71 1.04 6.69 3.66
C THR A 71 1.87 5.47 3.25
N PRO A 72 2.84 5.62 2.31
CA PRO A 72 3.76 4.55 1.95
C PRO A 72 4.54 4.06 3.16
N LYS A 73 4.60 2.74 3.31
CA LYS A 73 5.25 2.08 4.43
C LYS A 73 6.53 1.43 3.96
N TYR A 74 7.63 1.73 4.63
CA TYR A 74 8.91 1.13 4.32
C TYR A 74 8.95 -0.32 4.82
N VAL A 75 9.46 -1.24 4.01
CA VAL A 75 9.64 -2.65 4.34
C VAL A 75 11.08 -3.09 4.10
N ASN A 76 11.59 -3.96 4.97
CA ASN A 76 12.89 -4.61 4.82
C ASN A 76 12.76 -6.05 5.33
N PHE A 77 12.71 -7.01 4.41
CA PHE A 77 12.50 -8.41 4.74
C PHE A 77 13.38 -9.30 3.88
N ARG A 78 13.45 -10.58 4.22
CA ARG A 78 14.17 -11.59 3.44
C ARG A 78 13.20 -12.59 2.86
N VAL A 79 13.53 -13.06 1.67
CA VAL A 79 12.87 -14.18 1.00
C VAL A 79 13.89 -15.27 0.70
N LYS A 80 13.43 -16.51 0.70
CA LYS A 80 14.27 -17.67 0.37
C LYS A 80 13.64 -18.50 -0.74
N GLU A 81 14.49 -18.95 -1.66
CA GLU A 81 14.12 -19.83 -2.77
C GLU A 81 13.49 -21.13 -2.26
N THR A 82 12.43 -21.57 -2.93
CA THR A 82 11.70 -22.80 -2.62
C THR A 82 12.01 -23.90 -3.61
N VAL A 83 11.52 -25.11 -3.33
CA VAL A 83 11.57 -26.25 -4.26
C VAL A 83 10.54 -26.17 -5.39
N CYS A 84 9.60 -25.22 -5.31
CA CYS A 84 8.54 -25.08 -6.28
C CYS A 84 8.97 -24.20 -7.45
N GLU A 85 8.72 -24.68 -8.66
CA GLU A 85 8.82 -23.85 -9.86
C GLU A 85 7.65 -22.86 -9.94
N LYS A 86 7.96 -21.60 -10.24
CA LYS A 86 6.97 -20.53 -10.41
C LYS A 86 5.97 -20.81 -11.53
N ALA A 87 6.38 -21.54 -12.56
CA ALA A 87 5.51 -21.88 -13.69
C ALA A 87 4.36 -22.82 -13.30
N ILE A 88 4.52 -23.60 -12.22
CA ILE A 88 3.57 -24.64 -11.80
C ILE A 88 2.76 -24.20 -10.57
N TYR A 89 3.38 -23.46 -9.65
CA TYR A 89 2.78 -23.11 -8.36
C TYR A 89 2.49 -21.61 -8.24
N GLN A 90 1.46 -21.26 -7.46
CA GLN A 90 1.06 -19.86 -7.23
C GLN A 90 1.10 -19.43 -5.76
N ILE A 91 1.19 -20.37 -4.81
CA ILE A 91 1.09 -20.07 -3.37
C ILE A 91 2.45 -20.37 -2.72
N PRO A 92 3.31 -19.36 -2.49
CA PRO A 92 4.66 -19.58 -1.95
C PRO A 92 4.67 -20.26 -0.57
N GLU A 93 3.67 -19.99 0.27
CA GLU A 93 3.60 -20.51 1.64
C GLU A 93 3.41 -22.03 1.74
N GLN A 94 2.92 -22.68 0.67
CA GLN A 94 2.77 -24.14 0.59
C GLN A 94 4.05 -24.83 0.13
N CYS A 95 5.06 -24.07 -0.28
CA CYS A 95 6.30 -24.58 -0.81
C CYS A 95 7.38 -24.62 0.27
N ASN A 96 8.03 -25.77 0.38
CA ASN A 96 9.17 -25.94 1.27
C ASN A 96 10.37 -25.13 0.74
N PHE A 97 11.14 -24.56 1.67
CA PHE A 97 12.40 -23.96 1.30
C PHE A 97 13.34 -24.99 0.70
N LYS A 98 14.06 -24.59 -0.33
CA LYS A 98 15.17 -25.37 -0.86
C LYS A 98 16.30 -25.32 0.17
N GLU A 99 16.92 -26.47 0.45
CA GLU A 99 17.93 -26.62 1.51
C GLU A 99 19.04 -25.56 1.37
N HIS A 100 19.64 -25.49 0.18
CA HIS A 100 20.64 -24.50 -0.24
C HIS A 100 20.04 -23.38 -1.10
N GLY A 101 18.76 -23.05 -0.85
CA GLY A 101 18.05 -22.02 -1.59
C GLY A 101 18.66 -20.63 -1.39
N ILE A 102 18.67 -19.85 -2.47
CA ILE A 102 19.18 -18.47 -2.44
C ILE A 102 18.31 -17.62 -1.51
N VAL A 103 18.96 -16.83 -0.66
CA VAL A 103 18.31 -15.80 0.17
C VAL A 103 18.51 -14.44 -0.49
N LYS A 104 17.42 -13.70 -0.66
CA LYS A 104 17.42 -12.33 -1.16
C LYS A 104 16.90 -11.38 -0.09
N ARG A 105 17.50 -10.20 0.01
CA ARG A 105 17.02 -9.10 0.85
C ARG A 105 16.15 -8.19 -0.01
N CYS A 106 14.93 -7.96 0.44
CA CYS A 106 13.94 -7.13 -0.21
C CYS A 106 13.73 -5.85 0.59
N VAL A 107 13.92 -4.70 -0.05
CA VAL A 107 13.72 -3.37 0.54
C VAL A 107 12.83 -2.53 -0.37
N GLY A 108 11.96 -1.71 0.22
CA GLY A 108 11.08 -0.88 -0.59
C GLY A 108 9.94 -0.26 0.19
N THR A 109 8.93 0.18 -0.56
CA THR A 109 7.73 0.81 -0.02
C THR A 109 6.46 0.12 -0.49
N VAL A 110 5.47 0.06 0.40
CA VAL A 110 4.16 -0.53 0.14
C VAL A 110 3.06 0.45 0.51
N ILE A 111 2.04 0.57 -0.32
CA ILE A 111 0.83 1.36 -0.07
C ILE A 111 -0.35 0.38 -0.09
N LEU A 112 -1.16 0.39 0.95
CA LEU A 112 -2.35 -0.44 1.07
C LEU A 112 -3.49 0.38 1.64
N ASN A 113 -4.33 0.88 0.75
CA ASN A 113 -5.61 1.46 1.12
C ASN A 113 -6.75 0.59 0.55
N GLN A 114 -7.99 0.97 0.83
CA GLN A 114 -9.16 0.18 0.44
C GLN A 114 -9.33 0.07 -1.09
N ASP A 115 -8.79 1.04 -1.83
CA ASP A 115 -9.04 1.21 -3.26
C ASP A 115 -7.85 0.79 -4.14
N THR A 116 -6.64 0.75 -3.58
CA THR A 116 -5.39 0.55 -4.32
C THR A 116 -4.30 -0.11 -3.47
N GLU A 117 -3.59 -1.04 -4.11
CA GLU A 117 -2.41 -1.69 -3.55
C GLU A 117 -1.23 -1.44 -4.49
N SER A 118 -0.10 -0.98 -3.95
CA SER A 118 1.10 -0.68 -4.73
C SER A 118 2.35 -1.11 -3.98
N PHE A 119 3.20 -1.88 -4.66
CA PHE A 119 4.45 -2.40 -4.13
C PHE A 119 5.59 -1.89 -5.01
N ASP A 120 6.54 -1.19 -4.40
CA ASP A 120 7.79 -0.78 -5.04
C ASP A 120 8.95 -1.35 -4.22
N ILE A 121 9.28 -2.60 -4.51
CA ILE A 121 10.24 -3.41 -3.76
C ILE A 121 11.33 -3.88 -4.70
N ASP A 122 12.57 -3.72 -4.24
CA ASP A 122 13.76 -4.26 -4.88
C ASP A 122 14.34 -5.38 -4.03
N CYS A 123 14.62 -6.52 -4.65
CA CYS A 123 15.12 -7.71 -3.98
C CYS A 123 16.49 -8.10 -4.55
N GLN A 124 17.51 -7.99 -3.72
CA GLN A 124 18.91 -8.25 -4.10
C GLN A 124 19.46 -9.49 -3.41
N GLY A 125 20.25 -10.27 -4.15
CA GLY A 125 21.01 -11.42 -3.64
C GLY A 125 21.94 -12.00 -4.71
N PRO A 126 22.61 -13.12 -4.41
CA PRO A 126 23.49 -13.79 -5.37
C PRO A 126 22.77 -14.10 -6.68
N GLY A 127 23.37 -13.72 -7.81
CA GLY A 127 22.82 -14.02 -9.14
C GLY A 127 21.62 -13.17 -9.56
N THR A 128 21.28 -12.10 -8.83
CA THR A 128 20.26 -11.14 -9.29
C THR A 128 20.69 -10.55 -10.64
N GLN A 129 19.95 -10.87 -11.71
CA GLN A 129 20.18 -10.25 -13.01
C GLN A 129 19.66 -8.80 -13.00
N PRO A 130 20.36 -7.85 -13.64
CA PRO A 130 19.85 -6.50 -13.81
C PRO A 130 18.56 -6.56 -14.63
N GLN A 131 17.43 -6.20 -14.02
CA GLN A 131 16.21 -5.99 -14.80
C GLN A 131 16.35 -4.69 -15.59
N PRO A 132 16.03 -4.65 -16.91
CA PRO A 132 16.01 -3.42 -17.67
C PRO A 132 14.96 -2.47 -17.06
N VAL A 133 15.42 -1.44 -16.37
CA VAL A 133 14.58 -0.51 -15.61
C VAL A 133 13.90 0.50 -16.53
N ASN A 134 12.73 0.12 -17.04
CA ASN A 134 11.65 1.06 -17.38
C ASN A 134 10.59 1.08 -16.25
N LYS A 135 11.02 0.93 -14.98
CA LYS A 135 10.11 1.01 -13.82
C LYS A 135 9.91 2.48 -13.46
N VAL A 136 8.96 3.15 -14.12
CA VAL A 136 8.31 4.27 -13.46
C VAL A 136 7.65 3.68 -12.20
N SER A 137 8.08 4.10 -11.01
CA SER A 137 7.54 3.60 -9.75
C SER A 137 6.01 3.65 -9.80
N ARG A 138 5.33 2.50 -9.62
CA ARG A 138 3.85 2.43 -9.58
C ARG A 138 3.29 3.37 -8.51
N ILE A 139 4.08 3.61 -7.46
CA ILE A 139 3.78 4.56 -6.40
C ILE A 139 3.86 6.00 -6.91
N ALA A 140 4.88 6.37 -7.69
CA ALA A 140 4.95 7.69 -8.31
C ALA A 140 3.76 7.94 -9.26
N GLU A 141 3.34 6.92 -10.01
CA GLU A 141 2.14 7.00 -10.84
C GLU A 141 0.86 7.17 -9.99
N PHE A 142 0.75 6.43 -8.89
CA PHE A 142 -0.35 6.54 -7.93
C PHE A 142 -0.45 7.95 -7.33
N PHE A 143 0.67 8.50 -6.86
CA PHE A 143 0.73 9.89 -6.37
C PHE A 143 0.44 10.92 -7.44
N ARG A 144 0.77 10.67 -8.70
CA ARG A 144 0.41 11.57 -9.81
C ARG A 144 -1.11 11.60 -10.04
N ARG A 145 -1.78 10.45 -9.88
CA ARG A 145 -3.25 10.34 -10.01
C ARG A 145 -3.99 10.91 -8.79
N GLY A 146 -3.48 10.71 -7.58
CA GLY A 146 -4.09 11.23 -6.33
C GLY A 146 -3.69 12.67 -5.96
N GLY A 147 -2.52 13.12 -6.41
CA GLY A 147 -1.86 14.35 -5.95
C GLY A 147 -2.29 15.66 -6.62
N GLN A 148 -3.23 15.64 -7.58
CA GLN A 148 -3.74 16.87 -8.20
C GLN A 148 -4.35 17.85 -7.17
N LYS A 149 -4.82 17.37 -6.00
CA LYS A 149 -5.33 18.21 -4.90
C LYS A 149 -4.27 18.64 -3.88
N ILE A 150 -3.09 18.01 -3.90
CA ILE A 150 -2.02 18.22 -2.91
C ILE A 150 -0.98 19.23 -3.42
N GLY A 151 -0.77 19.30 -4.73
CA GLY A 151 0.22 20.19 -5.36
C GLY A 151 0.07 21.68 -5.02
N GLU A 152 -1.16 22.19 -4.85
CA GLU A 152 -1.37 23.61 -4.51
C GLU A 152 -0.87 23.98 -3.10
N LYS A 153 -1.01 23.07 -2.12
CA LYS A 153 -0.55 23.31 -0.74
C LYS A 153 0.97 23.27 -0.64
N PHE A 154 1.62 22.33 -1.32
CA PHE A 154 3.09 22.24 -1.34
C PHE A 154 3.72 23.40 -2.12
N LYS A 155 3.08 23.92 -3.17
CA LYS A 155 3.56 25.11 -3.90
C LYS A 155 3.60 26.36 -3.00
N LYS A 156 2.58 26.57 -2.16
CA LYS A 156 2.55 27.67 -1.18
C LYS A 156 3.61 27.53 -0.09
N ILE A 157 3.89 26.31 0.36
CA ILE A 157 4.93 26.04 1.36
C ILE A 157 6.32 26.26 0.75
N GLY A 158 6.56 25.78 -0.48
CA GLY A 158 7.81 26.00 -1.21
C GLY A 158 8.12 27.48 -1.41
N GLN A 159 7.15 28.28 -1.87
CA GLN A 159 7.30 29.73 -2.00
C GLN A 159 7.65 30.42 -0.67
N LYS A 160 7.00 30.00 0.43
CA LYS A 160 7.24 30.60 1.76
C LYS A 160 8.61 30.25 2.33
N ILE A 161 9.15 29.07 2.00
CA ILE A 161 10.50 28.65 2.39
C ILE A 161 11.54 29.39 1.54
N GLU A 162 11.31 29.53 0.23
CA GLU A 162 12.18 30.28 -0.68
C GLU A 162 12.28 31.76 -0.28
N ASP A 163 11.15 32.40 0.04
CA ASP A 163 11.10 33.77 0.56
C ASP A 163 11.87 33.92 1.88
N TYR A 164 11.82 32.91 2.76
CA TYR A 164 12.56 32.93 4.03
C TYR A 164 14.08 32.87 3.81
N PHE A 165 14.55 32.06 2.87
CA PHE A 165 15.98 31.96 2.55
C PHE A 165 16.48 33.20 1.81
N GLN A 166 15.70 33.80 0.90
CA GLN A 166 16.06 35.08 0.29
C GLN A 166 16.13 36.21 1.31
N LYS A 167 15.23 36.23 2.29
CA LYS A 167 15.19 37.29 3.31
C LYS A 167 16.29 37.16 4.37
N ASN A 168 16.77 35.94 4.63
CA ASN A 168 17.79 35.67 5.64
C ASN A 168 19.15 35.29 5.02
N ALA A 169 19.34 35.45 3.71
CA ALA A 169 20.63 35.25 3.08
C ALA A 169 21.64 36.26 3.67
N PRO A 170 22.76 35.78 4.27
CA PRO A 170 23.78 36.69 4.81
C PRO A 170 24.34 37.52 3.66
N GLN A 171 24.33 38.85 3.82
CA GLN A 171 25.09 39.71 2.91
C GLN A 171 26.57 39.40 3.11
N ALA A 172 27.21 38.92 2.05
CA ALA A 172 28.66 38.88 1.98
C ALA A 172 29.15 40.34 2.00
N GLU A 173 29.70 40.77 3.13
CA GLU A 173 30.50 41.99 3.21
C GLU A 173 31.74 41.80 2.31
N ASN A 174 31.87 42.67 1.31
CA ASN A 174 33.13 42.93 0.59
C ASN A 174 33.98 43.92 1.39
#